data_AF-A0A847GJS8-F1
#
_entry.id   AF-A0A847GJS8-F1
#
_cell.length_a   1.000
_cell.length_b   1.000
_cell.length_c   1.000
_cell.angle_alpha   90.00
_cell.angle_beta   90.00
_cell.angle_gamma   90.00
#
_symmetry.space_group_name_H-M   'P 1'
#
loop_
_entity.id
_entity.type
_entity.pdbx_description
1 polymer ?
#
loop_
_entity_poly.entity_id
_entity_poly.type
_entity_poly.pdbx_seq_one_letter_code
_entity_poly.pdbx_strand_id
1 'polypeptide(L)'
;MRTFGMLLATVFVVGVLAPSALARPDYKKTLDAEAKGKKIAPVVEELKCNFCHVNGKAKAIRNTYGEALAKSGLSEENYVDQKSDKEKLAASVKAAMKKAAAEKSASGEPFGKLIEAGKAPGTDPK
;
A
#
# COMPACT_ATOMS: atom_id res chain seq x y z
N MET A 1 53.00 40.81 -3.64
CA MET A 1 51.59 40.84 -3.19
C MET A 1 50.78 39.90 -4.05
N ARG A 2 50.43 38.70 -3.55
CA ARG A 2 49.38 37.81 -4.07
C ARG A 2 49.45 36.49 -3.29
N THR A 3 48.67 36.40 -2.22
CA THR A 3 48.18 35.14 -1.61
C THR A 3 47.33 35.49 -0.39
N PHE A 4 46.02 35.59 -0.60
CA PHE A 4 44.95 35.38 0.40
C PHE A 4 43.75 34.99 -0.48
N GLY A 5 43.23 33.78 -0.48
CA GLY A 5 43.06 32.88 0.66
C GLY A 5 41.59 32.92 1.04
N MET A 6 40.99 31.73 1.11
CA MET A 6 39.69 31.41 1.72
C MET A 6 38.47 31.33 0.80
N LEU A 7 38.32 30.11 0.24
CA LEU A 7 37.04 29.49 -0.05
C LEU A 7 36.07 29.61 1.14
N LEU A 8 34.81 29.90 0.84
CA LEU A 8 33.68 29.58 1.71
C LEU A 8 32.55 29.05 0.81
N ALA A 9 32.63 27.76 0.49
CA ALA A 9 31.52 27.01 -0.07
C ALA A 9 30.68 26.49 1.10
N THR A 10 29.62 27.23 1.45
CA THR A 10 28.59 26.77 2.37
C THR A 10 27.77 25.68 1.69
N VAL A 11 28.11 24.41 1.98
CA VAL A 11 27.30 23.26 1.60
C VAL A 11 26.08 23.23 2.52
N PHE A 12 24.96 23.79 2.04
CA PHE A 12 23.64 23.54 2.61
C PHE A 12 23.27 22.09 2.31
N VAL A 13 23.54 21.18 3.24
CA VAL A 13 22.97 19.82 3.21
C VAL A 13 21.50 19.95 3.59
N VAL A 14 20.65 20.21 2.61
CA VAL A 14 19.20 20.01 2.74
C VAL A 14 18.98 18.51 2.84
N GLY A 15 18.81 18.02 4.06
CA GLY A 15 18.37 16.66 4.33
C GLY A 15 16.99 16.45 3.72
N VAL A 16 16.95 15.87 2.52
CA VAL A 16 15.71 15.43 1.89
C VAL A 16 15.13 14.30 2.72
N LEU A 17 14.16 14.63 3.59
CA LEU A 17 13.22 13.66 4.16
C LEU A 17 12.32 13.16 3.02
N ALA A 18 12.87 12.32 2.14
CA ALA A 18 12.08 11.60 1.17
C ALA A 18 11.18 10.65 1.96
N PRO A 19 9.84 10.69 1.79
CA PRO A 19 9.00 9.63 2.31
C PRO A 19 9.51 8.33 1.69
N SER A 20 9.97 7.41 2.53
CA SER A 20 10.50 6.14 2.10
C SER A 20 9.36 5.35 1.46
N ALA A 21 9.18 5.48 0.15
CA ALA A 21 8.31 4.63 -0.64
C ALA A 21 8.93 3.23 -0.74
N LEU A 22 9.10 2.55 0.40
CA LEU A 22 9.55 1.18 0.46
C LEU A 22 8.55 0.35 -0.33
N ALA A 23 9.04 -0.34 -1.37
CA ALA A 23 8.26 -1.35 -2.04
C ALA A 23 7.83 -2.40 -0.99
N ARG A 24 6.54 -2.75 -0.97
CA ARG A 24 5.95 -3.72 -0.04
C ARG A 24 5.49 -4.98 -0.78
N PRO A 25 6.41 -5.75 -1.40
CA PRO A 25 6.04 -6.90 -2.21
C PRO A 25 5.35 -8.01 -1.39
N ASP A 26 5.60 -8.07 -0.08
CA ASP A 26 4.99 -9.07 0.81
C ASP A 26 3.46 -8.89 0.95
N TYR A 27 2.96 -7.67 0.77
CA TYR A 27 1.52 -7.41 0.72
C TYR A 27 0.88 -8.06 -0.50
N LYS A 28 1.51 -7.92 -1.67
CA LYS A 28 1.06 -8.56 -2.90
C LYS A 28 1.13 -10.08 -2.79
N LYS A 29 2.22 -10.64 -2.26
CA LYS A 29 2.34 -12.09 -2.03
C LYS A 29 1.21 -12.63 -1.14
N THR A 30 0.87 -11.90 -0.08
CA THR A 30 -0.22 -12.30 0.82
C THR A 30 -1.57 -12.21 0.12
N LEU A 31 -1.82 -11.13 -0.64
CA LEU A 31 -3.03 -10.96 -1.45
C LEU A 31 -3.18 -12.10 -2.46
N ASP A 32 -2.11 -12.49 -3.15
CA ASP A 32 -2.11 -13.56 -4.15
C ASP A 32 -2.41 -14.91 -3.51
N ALA A 33 -1.79 -15.20 -2.37
CA ALA A 33 -2.07 -16.40 -1.60
C ALA A 33 -3.53 -16.44 -1.13
N GLU A 34 -4.07 -15.30 -0.68
CA GLU A 34 -5.47 -15.19 -0.26
C GLU A 34 -6.45 -15.26 -1.43
N ALA A 35 -6.06 -14.86 -2.63
CA ALA A 35 -6.92 -14.88 -3.82
C ALA A 35 -6.95 -16.25 -4.51
N LYS A 36 -5.88 -17.05 -4.35
CA LYS A 36 -5.72 -18.34 -5.04
C LYS A 36 -6.94 -19.24 -4.84
N GLY A 37 -7.52 -19.72 -5.95
CA GLY A 37 -8.69 -20.60 -5.94
C GLY A 37 -10.02 -19.90 -5.62
N LYS A 38 -10.04 -18.58 -5.44
CA LYS A 38 -11.25 -17.78 -5.21
C LYS A 38 -11.67 -17.03 -6.48
N LYS A 39 -12.94 -16.62 -6.55
CA LYS A 39 -13.49 -15.84 -7.68
C LYS A 39 -12.76 -14.53 -7.96
N ILE A 40 -12.09 -13.97 -6.95
CA ILE A 40 -11.34 -12.71 -7.06
C ILE A 40 -9.95 -12.89 -7.71
N ALA A 41 -9.44 -14.12 -7.86
CA ALA A 41 -8.14 -14.39 -8.47
C ALA A 41 -7.87 -13.64 -9.79
N PRO A 42 -8.75 -13.70 -10.82
CA PRO A 42 -8.52 -12.97 -12.06
C PRO A 42 -8.42 -11.45 -11.88
N VAL A 43 -9.21 -10.87 -10.97
CA VAL A 43 -9.17 -9.43 -10.67
C VAL A 43 -7.88 -9.05 -9.96
N VAL A 44 -7.38 -9.89 -9.05
CA VAL A 44 -6.09 -9.65 -8.39
C VAL A 44 -4.93 -9.71 -9.38
N GLU A 45 -4.97 -10.65 -10.33
CA GLU A 45 -3.96 -10.78 -11.39
C GLU A 45 -4.00 -9.61 -12.38
N GLU A 46 -5.18 -9.11 -12.71
CA GLU A 46 -5.38 -7.95 -13.57
C GLU A 46 -4.90 -6.66 -12.89
N LEU A 47 -5.41 -6.38 -11.68
CA LEU A 47 -5.18 -5.10 -11.00
C LEU A 47 -3.79 -5.03 -10.34
N LYS A 48 -3.24 -6.14 -9.86
CA LYS A 48 -1.93 -6.19 -9.17
C LYS A 48 -1.83 -5.14 -8.05
N CYS A 49 -0.95 -4.15 -8.19
CA CYS A 49 -0.80 -3.05 -7.24
C CYS A 49 -2.05 -2.15 -7.21
N ASN A 50 -2.78 -2.05 -8.32
CA ASN A 50 -3.97 -1.22 -8.47
C ASN A 50 -5.19 -1.79 -7.71
N PHE A 51 -5.05 -2.99 -7.13
CA PHE A 51 -6.05 -3.52 -6.20
C PHE A 51 -6.20 -2.61 -4.97
N CYS A 52 -5.12 -1.95 -4.55
CA CYS A 52 -5.10 -1.01 -3.41
C CYS A 52 -4.67 0.41 -3.79
N HIS A 53 -4.00 0.58 -4.92
CA HIS A 53 -3.47 1.87 -5.38
C HIS A 53 -4.25 2.39 -6.58
N VAL A 54 -4.21 3.70 -6.80
CA VAL A 54 -4.87 4.32 -7.95
C VAL A 54 -4.02 4.12 -9.19
N ASN A 55 -4.62 3.61 -10.28
CA ASN A 55 -3.88 3.37 -11.51
C ASN A 55 -3.36 4.68 -12.12
N GLY A 56 -2.13 4.68 -12.62
CA GLY A 56 -1.49 5.87 -13.20
C GLY A 56 -1.15 6.98 -12.19
N LYS A 57 -1.29 6.75 -10.88
CA LYS A 57 -0.87 7.67 -9.82
C LYS A 57 0.30 7.09 -9.02
N ALA A 58 0.90 7.94 -8.19
CA ALA A 58 1.93 7.50 -7.25
C ALA A 58 1.36 6.45 -6.28
N LYS A 59 2.17 5.46 -5.88
CA LYS A 59 1.76 4.39 -4.94
C LYS A 59 1.35 4.91 -3.55
N ALA A 60 1.71 6.14 -3.20
CA ALA A 60 1.20 6.78 -1.99
C ALA A 60 -0.31 7.07 -2.08
N ILE A 61 -0.84 7.24 -3.30
CA ILE A 61 -2.26 7.46 -3.56
C ILE A 61 -2.97 6.11 -3.59
N ARG A 62 -3.87 5.93 -2.63
CA ARG A 62 -4.62 4.68 -2.45
C ARG A 62 -6.01 4.84 -3.04
N ASN A 63 -6.55 3.75 -3.57
CA ASN A 63 -7.97 3.69 -3.91
C ASN A 63 -8.80 3.56 -2.62
N THR A 64 -10.13 3.61 -2.73
CA THR A 64 -11.02 3.56 -1.55
C THR A 64 -10.79 2.31 -0.68
N TYR A 65 -10.46 1.17 -1.29
CA TYR A 65 -10.13 -0.05 -0.55
C TYR A 65 -8.75 0.00 0.11
N GLY A 66 -7.74 0.56 -0.58
CA GLY A 66 -6.41 0.77 -0.02
C GLY A 66 -6.42 1.72 1.18
N GLU A 67 -7.29 2.74 1.17
CA GLU A 67 -7.52 3.58 2.34
C GLU A 67 -8.13 2.80 3.52
N ALA A 68 -9.13 1.96 3.26
CA ALA A 68 -9.72 1.08 4.29
C ALA A 68 -8.67 0.13 4.87
N LEU A 69 -7.80 -0.44 4.03
CA LEU A 69 -6.67 -1.26 4.48
C LEU A 69 -5.70 -0.49 5.37
N ALA A 70 -5.35 0.76 4.99
CA ALA A 70 -4.47 1.61 5.78
C ALA A 70 -5.11 1.94 7.15
N LYS A 71 -6.40 2.31 7.18
CA LYS A 71 -7.18 2.51 8.41
C LYS A 71 -7.26 1.26 9.27
N SER A 72 -7.29 0.09 8.63
CA SER A 72 -7.31 -1.22 9.28
C SER A 72 -5.95 -1.69 9.83
N GLY A 73 -4.88 -0.93 9.60
CA GLY A 73 -3.55 -1.18 10.17
C GLY A 73 -2.45 -1.51 9.15
N LEU A 74 -2.69 -1.42 7.83
CA LEU A 74 -1.63 -1.57 6.82
C LEU A 74 -0.85 -0.26 6.59
N SER A 75 -0.20 0.24 7.64
CA SER A 75 0.64 1.45 7.62
C SER A 75 2.07 1.14 7.17
N GLU A 76 2.88 2.20 7.00
CA GLU A 76 4.33 2.06 6.80
C GLU A 76 5.04 1.56 8.06
N GLU A 77 4.68 2.13 9.20
CA GLU A 77 5.23 1.78 10.50
C GLU A 77 5.06 0.28 10.80
N ASN A 78 3.84 -0.24 10.62
CA ASN A 78 3.56 -1.66 10.83
C ASN A 78 4.34 -2.54 9.85
N TYR A 79 4.55 -2.09 8.61
CA TYR A 79 5.40 -2.82 7.66
C TYR A 79 6.85 -2.88 8.16
N VAL A 80 7.41 -1.75 8.58
CA VAL A 80 8.81 -1.67 9.01
C VAL A 80 9.05 -2.50 10.27
N ASP A 81 8.12 -2.49 11.23
CA ASP A 81 8.16 -3.31 12.45
C ASP A 81 8.15 -4.81 12.12
N GLN A 82 7.34 -5.22 11.15
CA GLN A 82 7.02 -6.62 10.94
C GLN A 82 7.71 -7.25 9.72
N LYS A 83 8.40 -6.49 8.86
CA LYS A 83 8.96 -7.02 7.58
C LYS A 83 10.00 -8.13 7.76
N SER A 84 10.64 -8.22 8.92
CA SER A 84 11.57 -9.31 9.26
C SER A 84 10.84 -10.60 9.64
N ASP A 85 9.63 -10.50 10.17
CA ASP A 85 8.76 -11.62 10.54
C ASP A 85 7.62 -11.75 9.51
N LYS A 86 7.88 -12.57 8.48
CA LYS A 86 6.95 -12.73 7.36
C LYS A 86 5.62 -13.33 7.78
N GLU A 87 5.58 -14.16 8.81
CA GLU A 87 4.35 -14.78 9.30
C GLU A 87 3.49 -13.76 10.05
N LYS A 88 4.09 -12.98 10.95
CA LYS A 88 3.41 -11.88 11.65
C LYS A 88 2.90 -10.81 10.68
N LEU A 89 3.70 -10.48 9.65
CA LEU A 89 3.30 -9.55 8.60
C LEU A 89 2.11 -10.08 7.80
N ALA A 90 2.18 -11.33 7.34
CA ALA A 90 1.09 -11.94 6.57
C ALA A 90 -0.20 -12.03 7.40
N ALA A 91 -0.11 -12.40 8.69
CA ALA A 91 -1.25 -12.39 9.60
C ALA A 91 -1.86 -10.99 9.76
N SER A 92 -1.01 -9.96 9.87
CA SER A 92 -1.45 -8.56 9.99
C SER A 92 -2.13 -8.06 8.70
N VAL A 93 -1.61 -8.44 7.53
CA VAL A 93 -2.24 -8.16 6.24
C VAL A 93 -3.62 -8.82 6.15
N LYS A 94 -3.73 -10.12 6.49
CA LYS A 94 -5.01 -10.84 6.48
C LYS A 94 -6.02 -10.23 7.45
N ALA A 95 -5.58 -9.84 8.64
CA ALA A 95 -6.42 -9.18 9.63
C ALA A 95 -6.94 -7.82 9.11
N ALA A 96 -6.08 -7.03 8.47
CA ALA A 96 -6.48 -5.77 7.86
C ALA A 96 -7.46 -5.97 6.70
N MET A 97 -7.24 -6.97 5.83
CA MET A 97 -8.18 -7.33 4.76
C MET A 97 -9.54 -7.75 5.34
N LYS A 98 -9.57 -8.53 6.43
CA LYS A 98 -10.81 -8.93 7.09
C LYS A 98 -11.57 -7.73 7.68
N LYS A 99 -10.86 -6.77 8.29
CA LYS A 99 -11.46 -5.53 8.82
C LYS A 99 -12.01 -4.67 7.69
N ALA A 100 -11.18 -4.40 6.67
CA ALA A 100 -11.59 -3.62 5.51
C ALA A 100 -12.76 -4.27 4.76
N ALA A 101 -12.85 -5.60 4.70
CA ALA A 101 -13.97 -6.30 4.06
C ALA A 101 -15.34 -5.96 4.68
N ALA A 102 -15.39 -5.54 5.95
CA ALA A 102 -16.62 -5.13 6.63
C ALA A 102 -17.01 -3.66 6.35
N GLU A 103 -16.08 -2.85 5.84
CA GLU A 103 -16.35 -1.46 5.49
C GLU A 103 -17.14 -1.34 4.19
N LYS A 104 -17.96 -0.29 4.07
CA LYS A 104 -18.74 0.00 2.86
C LYS A 104 -17.85 0.63 1.79
N SER A 105 -17.98 0.14 0.57
CA SER A 105 -17.42 0.75 -0.62
C SER A 105 -18.22 1.98 -1.06
N ALA A 106 -17.74 2.67 -2.10
CA ALA A 106 -18.42 3.83 -2.67
C ALA A 106 -19.80 3.50 -3.26
N SER A 107 -20.08 2.24 -3.61
CA SER A 107 -21.42 1.79 -4.06
C SER A 107 -22.38 1.50 -2.90
N GLY A 108 -21.91 1.56 -1.65
CA GLY A 108 -22.70 1.21 -0.46
C GLY A 108 -22.64 -0.27 -0.07
N GLU A 109 -22.16 -1.16 -0.94
CA GLU A 109 -21.93 -2.56 -0.61
C GLU A 109 -20.64 -2.74 0.21
N PRO A 110 -20.58 -3.69 1.16
CA PRO A 110 -19.34 -4.03 1.85
C PRO A 110 -18.26 -4.49 0.87
N PHE A 111 -17.01 -4.08 1.08
CA PHE A 111 -15.90 -4.51 0.21
C PHE A 111 -15.78 -6.03 0.13
N GLY A 112 -16.06 -6.74 1.23
CA GLY A 112 -16.08 -8.21 1.27
C GLY A 112 -17.07 -8.80 0.28
N LYS A 113 -18.25 -8.20 0.10
CA LYS A 113 -19.27 -8.68 -0.86
C LYS A 113 -18.79 -8.54 -2.30
N LEU A 114 -18.11 -7.44 -2.62
CA LEU A 114 -17.49 -7.25 -3.93
C LEU A 114 -16.39 -8.29 -4.19
N ILE A 115 -15.52 -8.53 -3.19
CA ILE A 115 -14.45 -9.52 -3.27
C ILE A 115 -14.99 -10.94 -3.45
N GLU A 116 -16.01 -11.32 -2.67
CA GLU A 116 -16.71 -12.62 -2.80
C GLU A 116 -17.34 -12.79 -4.19
N ALA A 117 -17.87 -11.69 -4.75
CA ALA A 117 -18.45 -11.65 -6.09
C ALA A 117 -17.40 -11.62 -7.22
N GLY A 118 -16.10 -11.57 -6.90
CA GLY A 118 -15.04 -11.47 -7.91
C GLY A 118 -14.99 -10.11 -8.60
N LYS A 119 -15.37 -9.03 -7.90
CA LYS A 119 -15.34 -7.65 -8.40
C LYS A 119 -14.25 -6.85 -7.70
N ALA A 120 -13.72 -5.83 -8.38
CA ALA A 120 -12.79 -4.89 -7.78
C ALA A 120 -13.44 -4.21 -6.55
N PRO A 121 -12.80 -4.25 -5.36
CA PRO A 121 -13.38 -3.63 -4.18
C PRO A 121 -13.20 -2.10 -4.17
N GLY A 122 -12.08 -1.62 -4.69
CA GLY A 122 -11.75 -0.21 -4.71
C GLY A 122 -12.24 0.48 -5.97
N THR A 123 -12.58 1.75 -5.83
CA THR A 123 -12.71 2.70 -6.94
C THR A 123 -11.58 3.71 -6.83
N ASP A 124 -11.08 4.17 -7.97
CA ASP A 124 -10.16 5.31 -7.98
C ASP A 124 -10.89 6.53 -7.34
N PRO A 125 -10.23 7.28 -6.44
CA PRO A 125 -10.78 8.51 -5.91
C PRO A 125 -10.98 9.49 -7.08
N LYS A 126 -12.14 10.14 -7.11
CA LYS A 126 -12.44 11.21 -8.07
C LYS A 126 -11.51 12.40 -7.88
#